data_AF-A0A6M0RIZ0-F1
#
_entry.id   AF-A0A6M0RIZ0-F1
#
_cell.length_a   1.000
_cell.length_b   1.000
_cell.length_c   1.000
_cell.angle_alpha   90.00
_cell.angle_beta   90.00
_cell.angle_gamma   90.00
#
_symmetry.space_group_name_H-M   'P 1'
#
loop_
_entity.id
_entity.type
_entity.pdbx_description
1 polymer ?
#
loop_
_entity_poly.entity_id
_entity_poly.type
_entity_poly.pdbx_seq_one_letter_code
_entity_poly.pdbx_strand_id
1 'polypeptide(L)'
;MNCILNALIIANVGAQEILAIFPKLVEGSEHSVVSTKNNLTRLSPLEVKLRIGNLPNWTTDGNTLFYTRTFEDFVAAITFVNNLVEPAEQLNHHPDISISYNRVSLELTTHDAQGLTDLDFQLARQISQL
;
A
#
# COMPACT_ATOMS: atom_id res chain seq x y z
N MET A 1 -33.55 -12.43 -9.02
CA MET A 1 -32.89 -13.73 -8.79
C MET A 1 -32.69 -14.36 -10.16
N ASN A 2 -31.58 -14.01 -10.82
CA ASN A 2 -31.24 -14.49 -12.15
C ASN A 2 -29.76 -14.83 -12.13
N CYS A 3 -29.44 -16.05 -12.55
CA CYS A 3 -28.14 -16.71 -12.75
C CYS A 3 -28.50 -18.20 -12.65
N ILE A 4 -28.32 -19.10 -13.63
CA ILE A 4 -27.22 -19.31 -14.58
C ILE A 4 -27.74 -20.28 -15.68
N LEU A 5 -27.23 -20.12 -16.91
CA LEU A 5 -27.07 -21.11 -18.02
C LEU A 5 -28.29 -21.94 -18.48
N ASN A 6 -28.68 -21.73 -19.73
CA ASN A 6 -28.32 -22.65 -20.83
C ASN A 6 -28.96 -22.22 -22.15
N ALA A 7 -28.14 -21.85 -23.13
CA ALA A 7 -28.50 -21.96 -24.54
C ALA A 7 -27.23 -22.04 -25.39
N LEU A 8 -26.82 -23.29 -25.65
CA LEU A 8 -26.24 -23.72 -26.91
C LEU A 8 -27.24 -23.41 -28.06
N ILE A 9 -26.78 -23.38 -29.31
CA ILE A 9 -27.49 -23.05 -30.58
C ILE A 9 -27.22 -21.56 -30.92
N ILE A 10 -26.43 -21.20 -31.94
CA ILE A 10 -26.58 -21.51 -33.37
C ILE A 10 -25.19 -21.55 -34.03
N ALA A 11 -24.93 -22.65 -34.73
CA ALA A 11 -23.93 -22.72 -35.79
C ALA A 11 -24.49 -22.03 -37.06
N ASN A 12 -23.60 -21.37 -37.79
CA ASN A 12 -23.70 -21.18 -39.23
C ASN A 12 -24.77 -20.19 -39.74
N VAL A 13 -24.48 -18.89 -39.66
CA VAL A 13 -24.96 -17.88 -40.63
C VAL A 13 -23.78 -16.96 -40.97
N GLY A 14 -23.61 -16.72 -42.27
CA GLY A 14 -22.42 -16.13 -42.88
C GLY A 14 -22.12 -14.68 -42.51
N ALA A 15 -20.85 -14.34 -42.67
CA ALA A 15 -20.33 -12.98 -42.59
C ALA A 15 -20.88 -12.12 -43.73
N GLN A 16 -21.95 -11.38 -43.51
CA GLN A 16 -22.29 -10.09 -44.13
C GLN A 16 -23.70 -9.74 -43.64
N GLU A 17 -23.92 -8.48 -43.24
CA GLU A 17 -25.24 -7.91 -42.84
C GLU A 17 -25.73 -8.12 -41.40
N ILE A 18 -25.02 -7.58 -40.40
CA ILE A 18 -25.67 -6.89 -39.26
C ILE A 18 -24.84 -5.64 -38.92
N LEU A 19 -24.76 -4.72 -39.89
CA LEU A 19 -24.38 -3.32 -39.66
C LEU A 19 -25.66 -2.50 -39.84
N ALA A 20 -26.02 -1.74 -38.81
CA ALA A 20 -27.26 -0.96 -38.64
C ALA A 20 -28.45 -1.77 -38.10
N ILE A 21 -28.53 -1.87 -36.76
CA ILE A 21 -29.71 -1.63 -35.90
C ILE A 21 -29.19 -1.89 -34.47
N PHE A 22 -28.73 -0.85 -33.76
CA PHE A 22 -28.68 -0.76 -32.28
C PHE A 22 -28.10 0.62 -31.90
N PRO A 23 -28.90 1.66 -31.66
CA PRO A 23 -28.43 2.84 -30.96
C PRO A 23 -28.55 2.61 -29.43
N LYS A 24 -27.47 2.95 -28.71
CA LYS A 24 -27.36 3.18 -27.26
C LYS A 24 -27.94 2.10 -26.32
N LEU A 25 -27.08 1.24 -25.78
CA LEU A 25 -27.14 0.79 -24.37
C LEU A 25 -25.82 0.09 -24.01
N VAL A 26 -24.78 0.85 -23.63
CA VAL A 26 -23.73 0.37 -22.70
C VAL A 26 -23.28 1.57 -21.87
N GLU A 27 -23.93 1.76 -20.72
CA GLU A 27 -23.27 2.38 -19.58
C GLU A 27 -22.28 1.36 -18.99
N GLY A 28 -21.05 1.80 -18.73
CA GLY A 28 -20.15 1.17 -17.77
C GLY A 28 -19.33 0.00 -18.27
N SER A 29 -18.19 0.28 -18.91
CA SER A 29 -16.97 -0.53 -18.73
C SER A 29 -15.72 0.21 -19.22
N GLU A 30 -15.34 1.27 -18.52
CA GLU A 30 -13.95 1.73 -18.57
C GLU A 30 -13.11 0.84 -17.63
N HIS A 31 -12.61 -0.28 -18.17
CA HIS A 31 -11.48 -0.99 -17.56
C HIS A 31 -10.20 -0.21 -17.87
N SER A 32 -10.02 0.88 -17.14
CA SER A 32 -8.74 1.59 -17.00
C SER A 32 -8.75 2.40 -15.71
N VAL A 33 -8.95 1.75 -14.57
CA VAL A 33 -8.63 2.37 -13.29
C VAL A 33 -7.13 2.19 -13.07
N VAL A 34 -6.35 3.12 -13.62
CA VAL A 34 -5.06 3.47 -13.03
C VAL A 34 -5.39 3.93 -11.61
N SER A 35 -5.26 3.02 -10.64
CA SER A 35 -5.45 3.33 -9.23
C SER A 35 -4.27 4.18 -8.79
N THR A 36 -4.38 5.49 -8.95
CA THR A 36 -3.63 6.42 -8.11
C THR A 36 -4.22 6.28 -6.71
N LYS A 37 -3.77 5.26 -5.95
CA LYS A 37 -4.08 5.17 -4.53
C LYS A 37 -3.61 6.46 -3.90
N ASN A 38 -4.54 7.21 -3.32
CA ASN A 38 -4.20 8.42 -2.61
C ASN A 38 -3.36 7.99 -1.39
N ASN A 39 -2.08 8.35 -1.40
CA ASN A 39 -1.09 7.94 -0.40
C ASN A 39 -1.45 8.36 1.03
N LEU A 40 -2.42 9.26 1.20
CA LEU A 40 -2.91 9.76 2.49
C LEU A 40 -4.20 9.08 2.97
N THR A 41 -4.75 8.14 2.21
CA THR A 41 -5.97 7.43 2.64
C THR A 41 -5.62 6.37 3.67
N ARG A 42 -6.30 6.43 4.83
CA ARG A 42 -6.16 5.42 5.89
C ARG A 42 -6.54 4.04 5.39
N LEU A 43 -5.68 3.07 5.68
CA LEU A 43 -5.86 1.67 5.32
C LEU A 43 -6.88 0.97 6.20
N SER A 44 -7.59 0.02 5.62
CA SER A 44 -8.47 -0.86 6.37
C SER A 44 -7.68 -1.84 7.25
N PRO A 45 -8.27 -2.37 8.34
CA PRO A 45 -7.60 -3.35 9.19
C PRO A 45 -7.11 -4.61 8.45
N LEU A 46 -7.85 -5.03 7.41
CA LEU A 46 -7.45 -6.16 6.58
C LEU A 46 -6.21 -5.83 5.74
N GLU A 47 -6.14 -4.63 5.15
CA GLU A 47 -4.97 -4.18 4.39
C GLU A 47 -3.74 -4.05 5.29
N VAL A 48 -3.89 -3.49 6.49
CA VAL A 48 -2.81 -3.41 7.49
C VAL A 48 -2.30 -4.81 7.82
N LYS A 49 -3.20 -5.74 8.14
CA LYS A 49 -2.86 -7.14 8.46
C LYS A 49 -2.13 -7.86 7.31
N LEU A 50 -2.53 -7.62 6.07
CA LEU A 50 -1.87 -8.21 4.90
C LEU A 50 -0.48 -7.63 4.67
N ARG A 51 -0.33 -6.31 4.85
CA ARG A 51 0.95 -5.62 4.58
C ARG A 51 2.00 -5.87 5.65
N ILE A 52 1.61 -5.91 6.93
CA ILE A 52 2.56 -6.19 8.02
C ILE A 52 3.20 -7.58 7.87
N GLY A 53 2.49 -8.54 7.28
CA GLY A 53 3.04 -9.86 6.98
C GLY A 53 4.25 -9.86 6.03
N ASN A 54 4.49 -8.75 5.31
CA ASN A 54 5.62 -8.57 4.40
C ASN A 54 6.72 -7.64 4.95
N LEU A 55 6.64 -7.25 6.23
CA LEU A 55 7.63 -6.39 6.89
C LEU A 55 8.23 -7.12 8.11
N PRO A 56 9.24 -7.98 7.91
CA PRO A 56 9.90 -8.65 9.02
C PRO A 56 10.52 -7.62 9.97
N ASN A 57 10.49 -7.90 11.28
CA ASN A 57 10.97 -7.05 12.37
C ASN A 57 10.15 -5.78 12.65
N TRP A 58 9.08 -5.53 11.89
CA TRP A 58 8.09 -4.52 12.23
C TRP A 58 6.91 -5.16 12.96
N THR A 59 6.31 -4.41 13.88
CA THR A 59 5.04 -4.75 14.52
C THR A 59 4.03 -3.62 14.34
N THR A 60 2.76 -3.87 14.66
CA THR A 60 1.72 -2.86 14.59
C THR A 60 0.62 -3.12 15.61
N ASP A 61 0.02 -2.05 16.10
CA ASP A 61 -1.23 -2.06 16.88
C ASP A 61 -2.48 -1.81 15.99
N GLY A 62 -2.29 -1.66 14.69
CA GLY A 62 -3.33 -1.32 13.71
C GLY A 62 -3.33 0.15 13.27
N ASN A 63 -2.73 1.06 14.03
CA ASN A 63 -2.66 2.49 13.73
C ASN A 63 -1.24 3.02 13.55
N THR A 64 -0.25 2.34 14.14
CA THR A 64 1.15 2.72 14.09
C THR A 64 2.00 1.50 13.76
N LEU A 65 3.07 1.69 12.98
CA LEU A 65 4.11 0.69 12.79
C LEU A 65 5.24 0.96 13.76
N PHE A 66 5.73 -0.09 14.42
CA PHE A 66 6.82 -0.01 15.38
C PHE A 66 8.01 -0.82 14.89
N TYR A 67 9.20 -0.25 15.05
CA TYR A 67 10.47 -0.92 14.77
C TYR A 67 11.47 -0.60 15.88
N THR A 68 12.32 -1.54 16.24
CA THR A 68 13.40 -1.30 17.19
C THR A 68 14.62 -2.11 16.79
N ARG A 69 15.78 -1.46 16.78
CA ARG A 69 17.07 -2.09 16.51
C ARG A 69 18.10 -1.67 17.54
N THR A 70 18.88 -2.63 18.00
CA THR A 70 20.05 -2.41 18.84
C THR A 70 21.31 -2.57 18.01
N PHE A 71 22.23 -1.63 18.16
CA PHE A 71 23.51 -1.55 17.47
C PHE A 71 24.66 -1.91 18.42
N GLU A 72 25.87 -1.99 17.88
CA GLU A 72 27.08 -2.27 18.68
C GLU A 72 27.33 -1.14 19.69
N ASP A 73 27.23 0.11 19.24
CA ASP A 73 27.50 1.30 20.06
C ASP A 73 26.63 2.50 19.63
N PHE A 74 26.87 3.64 20.27
CA PHE A 74 26.17 4.88 19.97
C PHE A 74 26.50 5.44 18.57
N VAL A 75 27.73 5.24 18.08
CA VAL A 75 28.16 5.74 16.77
C VAL A 75 27.41 5.01 15.65
N ALA A 76 27.28 3.69 15.75
CA ALA A 76 26.50 2.88 14.83
C ALA A 76 25.01 3.24 14.86
N ALA A 77 24.45 3.50 16.04
CA ALA A 77 23.05 3.95 16.17
C ALA A 77 22.81 5.31 15.47
N ILE A 78 23.69 6.29 15.68
CA ILE A 78 23.58 7.61 15.02
C ILE A 78 23.79 7.49 13.50
N THR A 79 24.69 6.61 13.06
CA THR A 79 24.88 6.34 11.62
C THR A 79 23.60 5.81 10.97
N PHE A 80 22.91 4.87 11.63
CA PHE A 80 21.61 4.39 11.16
C PHE A 80 20.57 5.52 11.11
N VAL A 81 20.49 6.35 12.15
CA VAL A 81 19.53 7.47 12.20
C VAL A 81 19.78 8.48 11.08
N ASN A 82 21.05 8.80 10.78
CA ASN A 82 21.39 9.67 9.65
C ASN A 82 20.92 9.08 8.31
N ASN A 83 21.01 7.76 8.14
CA ASN A 83 20.54 7.10 6.92
C ASN A 83 19.00 7.11 6.76
N LEU A 84 18.24 7.46 7.81
CA LEU A 84 16.79 7.64 7.71
C LEU A 84 16.38 8.93 7.00
N VAL A 85 17.28 9.92 6.92
CA VAL A 85 16.97 11.26 6.39
C VAL A 85 16.56 11.21 4.93
N GLU A 86 17.35 10.57 4.07
CA GLU A 86 17.06 10.49 2.64
C GLU A 86 15.70 9.84 2.33
N PRO A 87 15.38 8.62 2.83
CA PRO A 87 14.09 8.00 2.53
C PRO A 87 12.90 8.76 3.12
N ALA A 88 13.04 9.38 4.30
CA ALA A 88 12.00 10.18 4.91
C ALA A 88 11.70 11.45 4.08
N GLU A 89 12.73 12.18 3.66
CA GLU A 89 12.59 13.38 2.82
C GLU A 89 12.08 13.05 1.41
N GLN A 90 12.54 11.96 0.80
CA GLN A 90 12.05 11.52 -0.51
C GLN A 90 10.54 11.25 -0.52
N LEU A 91 10.01 10.70 0.56
CA LEU A 91 8.58 10.41 0.72
C LEU A 91 7.80 11.59 1.31
N ASN A 92 8.49 12.63 1.80
CA ASN A 92 7.92 13.69 2.63
C ASN A 92 7.04 13.11 3.76
N HIS A 93 7.58 12.09 4.43
CA HIS A 93 6.92 11.35 5.51
C HIS A 93 7.98 10.99 6.54
N HIS A 94 7.78 11.38 7.79
CA HIS A 94 8.84 11.35 8.80
C HIS A 94 8.51 10.34 9.91
N PRO A 95 9.51 9.56 10.39
CA PRO A 95 9.33 8.75 11.57
C PRO A 95 9.44 9.58 12.84
N ASP A 96 8.72 9.15 13.88
CA ASP A 96 9.08 9.49 15.25
C ASP A 96 10.27 8.61 15.67
N ILE A 97 11.34 9.23 16.14
CA ILE A 97 12.61 8.56 16.46
C ILE A 97 12.91 8.73 17.95
N SER A 98 13.18 7.63 18.63
CA SER A 98 13.78 7.66 19.97
C SER A 98 15.10 6.88 19.99
N ILE A 99 16.09 7.42 20.68
CA ILE A 99 17.44 6.86 20.77
C ILE A 99 17.81 6.76 22.24
N SER A 100 18.23 5.56 22.66
CA SER A 100 18.72 5.28 24.01
C SER A 100 20.05 4.53 23.88
N TYR A 101 21.16 5.27 23.93
CA TYR A 101 22.49 4.76 23.63
C TYR A 101 22.50 4.02 22.27
N ASN A 102 22.76 2.72 22.25
CA ASN A 102 22.84 1.91 21.04
C ASN A 102 21.48 1.38 20.56
N ARG A 103 20.36 1.77 21.17
CA ARG A 103 19.02 1.32 20.77
C ARG A 103 18.25 2.44 20.10
N VAL A 104 17.75 2.19 18.89
CA VAL A 104 16.88 3.09 18.13
C VAL A 104 15.50 2.45 18.00
N SER A 105 14.47 3.20 18.36
CA SER A 105 13.07 2.82 18.17
C SER A 105 12.38 3.83 17.27
N LEU A 106 11.62 3.32 16.31
CA LEU A 106 10.91 4.10 15.30
C LEU A 106 9.42 3.83 15.38
N GLU A 107 8.63 4.90 15.21
CA GLU A 107 7.19 4.83 15.04
C GLU A 107 6.79 5.51 13.72
N LEU A 108 5.93 4.85 12.95
CA LEU A 108 5.38 5.39 11.70
C LEU A 108 3.86 5.42 11.78
N THR A 109 3.28 6.60 11.59
CA THR A 109 1.85 6.78 11.39
C THR A 109 1.61 8.05 10.56
N THR A 110 0.52 8.09 9.80
CA THR A 110 0.10 9.31 9.13
C THR A 110 -0.89 10.04 10.03
N HIS A 111 -0.43 11.05 10.77
CA HIS A 111 -1.24 11.77 11.75
C HIS A 111 -2.51 12.40 11.16
N ASP A 112 -2.42 13.00 9.98
CA ASP A 112 -3.55 13.63 9.28
C ASP A 112 -4.65 12.62 8.93
N ALA A 113 -4.26 11.39 8.60
CA ALA A 113 -5.16 10.30 8.29
C ALA A 113 -5.65 9.56 9.56
N GLN A 114 -5.12 9.91 10.73
CA GLN A 114 -5.38 9.25 12.02
C GLN A 114 -5.13 7.74 11.97
N GLY A 115 -4.08 7.31 11.27
CA GLY A 115 -3.68 5.91 11.18
C GLY A 115 -2.75 5.62 10.01
N LEU A 116 -2.58 4.33 9.71
CA LEU A 116 -1.65 3.88 8.69
C LEU A 116 -2.14 4.14 7.28
N THR A 117 -1.24 4.62 6.43
CA THR A 117 -1.45 4.84 5.00
C THR A 117 -0.40 4.11 4.16
N ASP A 118 -0.42 4.30 2.84
CA ASP A 118 0.60 3.75 1.96
C ASP A 118 1.99 4.31 2.23
N LEU A 119 2.11 5.54 2.76
CA LEU A 119 3.40 6.17 3.07
C LEU A 119 4.13 5.46 4.20
N ASP A 120 3.42 5.10 5.28
CA ASP A 120 3.99 4.40 6.43
C ASP A 120 4.65 3.09 6.01
N PHE A 121 3.95 2.30 5.18
CA PHE A 121 4.49 1.04 4.67
C PHE A 121 5.59 1.23 3.63
N GLN A 122 5.57 2.31 2.84
CA GLN A 122 6.65 2.63 1.89
C GLN A 122 7.94 2.97 2.62
N LEU A 123 7.85 3.85 3.61
CA LEU A 123 9.00 4.24 4.42
C LEU A 123 9.53 3.07 5.24
N ALA A 124 8.66 2.27 5.85
CA ALA A 124 9.08 1.06 6.56
C ALA A 124 9.90 0.10 5.68
N ARG A 125 9.53 -0.06 4.40
CA ARG A 125 10.28 -0.89 3.44
C ARG A 125 11.66 -0.32 3.14
N GLN A 126 11.78 0.99 2.93
CA GLN A 126 13.07 1.64 2.70
C GLN A 126 13.97 1.54 3.93
N ILE A 127 13.43 1.78 5.13
CA ILE A 127 14.17 1.64 6.38
C ILE A 127 14.65 0.20 6.61
N SER A 128 13.86 -0.79 6.20
CA SER A 128 14.22 -2.22 6.33
C SER A 128 15.43 -2.63 5.47
N GLN A 129 15.87 -1.78 4.55
CA GLN A 129 17.02 -2.00 3.69
C GLN A 129 18.32 -1.36 4.24
N LEU A 130 18.24 -0.64 5.37
CA LEU A 130 19.36 -0.01 6.07
C LEU A 130 19.94 -0.93 7.17
#